data_AF-A0AA38KDA0-F1
#
_entry.id   AF-A0AA38KDA0-F1
#
_cell.length_a   1.000
_cell.length_b   1.000
_cell.length_c   1.000
_cell.angle_alpha   90.00
_cell.angle_beta   90.00
_cell.angle_gamma   90.00
#
_symmetry.space_group_name_H-M   'P 1'
#
loop_
_entity.id
_entity.type
_entity.pdbx_description
1 polymer ?
#
loop_
_entity_poly.entity_id
_entity_poly.type
_entity_poly.pdbx_seq_one_letter_code
_entity_poly.pdbx_strand_id
1 'polypeptide(L)' 'FQRSADTISKAIHQVTNILVSTSFYGKYVKCPTMSTAPQICNNPKLFPFFRHATGAIDGSHIAAH' A
#
# COMPACT_ATOMS: atom_id res chain seq x y z
N PHE A 1 -26.59 12.74 18.12
CA PHE A 1 -26.04 12.37 16.80
C PHE A 1 -24.55 12.65 16.60
N GLN A 2 -23.87 13.47 17.43
CA GLN A 2 -22.45 13.80 17.24
C GLN A 2 -21.42 12.74 17.72
N ARG A 3 -21.82 11.71 18.50
CA ARG A 3 -20.88 10.71 19.06
C ARG A 3 -20.51 9.56 18.11
N SER A 4 -21.24 9.37 17.01
CA SER A 4 -21.07 8.22 16.12
C SER A 4 -19.84 8.34 15.22
N ALA A 5 -19.56 9.53 14.67
CA ALA A 5 -18.46 9.73 13.74
C ALA A 5 -17.08 9.55 14.40
N ASP A 6 -16.88 10.09 15.61
CA ASP A 6 -15.64 9.91 16.39
C ASP A 6 -15.39 8.43 16.72
N THR A 7 -16.45 7.72 17.14
CA THR A 7 -16.36 6.29 17.46
C THR A 7 -16.00 5.46 16.23
N ILE A 8 -16.61 5.76 15.08
CA ILE A 8 -16.32 5.10 13.80
C ILE A 8 -14.88 5.38 13.37
N SER A 9 -14.43 6.64 13.46
CA SER A 9 -13.06 7.03 13.13
C SER A 9 -12.04 6.29 13.99
N LYS A 10 -12.27 6.20 15.30
CA LYS A 10 -11.41 5.45 16.23
C LYS A 10 -11.34 3.96 15.88
N ALA A 11 -12.48 3.35 15.57
CA ALA A 11 -12.52 1.94 15.18
C ALA A 11 -11.73 1.68 13.88
N ILE A 12 -11.89 2.54 12.88
CA ILE A 12 -11.12 2.45 11.62
C ILE A 12 -9.62 2.60 11.90
N HIS A 13 -9.21 3.62 12.65
CA HIS A 13 -7.80 3.84 12.98
C HIS A 13 -7.18 2.67 13.76
N GLN A 14 -7.91 2.06 14.70
CA GLN A 14 -7.43 0.88 15.42
C GLN A 14 -7.15 -0.28 14.46
N VAL A 15 -8.07 -0.58 13.55
CA VAL A 15 -7.90 -1.67 12.58
C VAL A 15 -6.75 -1.34 11.63
N THR A 16 -6.70 -0.13 11.09
CA THR A 16 -5.62 0.31 10.20
C THR A 16 -4.25 0.18 10.87
N ASN A 17 -4.11 0.61 12.12
CA ASN A 17 -2.85 0.50 12.87
C ASN A 17 -2.39 -0.95 13.06
N ILE A 18 -3.32 -1.89 13.27
CA ILE A 18 -2.99 -3.32 13.36
C ILE A 18 -2.51 -3.84 12.00
N LEU A 19 -3.19 -3.48 10.91
CA LEU A 19 -2.87 -3.93 9.56
C LEU A 19 -1.51 -3.43 9.06
N VAL A 20 -1.14 -2.19 9.40
CA VAL A 20 0.15 -1.59 9.02
C VAL A 20 1.28 -1.94 10.00
N SER A 21 0.98 -2.61 11.12
CA SER A 21 2.00 -3.03 12.07
C SER A 21 3.01 -3.98 11.41
N THR A 22 4.30 -3.79 11.71
CA THR A 22 5.39 -4.59 11.12
C THR A 22 5.16 -6.09 11.29
N SER A 23 4.66 -6.51 12.45
CA SER A 23 4.37 -7.92 12.77
C SER A 23 3.26 -8.52 11.91
N PHE A 24 2.20 -7.75 11.61
CA PHE A 24 1.11 -8.22 10.77
C PHE A 24 1.49 -8.12 9.29
N TYR A 25 1.94 -6.94 8.86
CA TYR A 25 2.25 -6.68 7.46
C TYR A 25 3.37 -7.59 6.94
N GLY A 26 4.50 -7.69 7.66
CA GLY A 26 5.62 -8.54 7.25
C GLY A 26 5.31 -10.04 7.24
N LYS A 27 4.30 -10.49 8.00
CA LYS A 27 3.89 -11.89 8.06
C LYS A 27 2.89 -12.27 6.97
N TYR A 28 1.95 -11.37 6.68
CA TYR A 28 0.79 -11.68 5.84
C TYR A 28 0.82 -11.00 4.47
N VAL A 29 1.49 -9.85 4.33
CA VAL A 29 1.62 -9.15 3.05
C VAL A 29 2.92 -9.57 2.40
N LYS A 30 2.80 -10.31 1.30
CA LYS A 30 3.94 -10.68 0.45
C LYS A 30 3.87 -9.85 -0.82
N CYS A 31 4.95 -9.14 -1.13
CA CYS A 31 5.07 -8.52 -2.43
C CYS A 31 5.03 -9.60 -3.52
N PRO A 32 4.17 -9.47 -4.53
CA PRO A 32 4.29 -10.30 -5.72
C PRO A 32 5.67 -10.06 -6.33
N THR A 33 6.22 -11.10 -6.98
CA THR A 33 7.56 -11.08 -7.56
C THR A 33 7.83 -9.76 -8.28
N MET A 34 8.92 -9.08 -7.89
CA MET A 34 9.37 -7.72 -8.23
C MET A 34 9.50 -7.44 -9.74
N SER A 35 8.43 -7.63 -10.50
CA SER A 35 8.40 -7.43 -11.93
C SER A 35 7.25 -6.50 -12.25
N THR A 36 7.60 -5.36 -12.83
CA THR A 36 6.61 -4.43 -13.38
C THR A 36 5.73 -5.20 -14.35
N ALA A 37 4.41 -5.09 -14.20
CA ALA A 37 3.47 -5.77 -15.08
C ALA A 37 3.85 -5.49 -16.55
N PRO A 38 3.94 -6.51 -17.41
CA PRO A 38 4.43 -6.36 -18.79
C PRO A 38 3.57 -5.38 -19.61
N GLN A 39 2.29 -5.24 -19.25
CA GLN A 39 1.36 -4.27 -19.84
C GLN A 39 1.77 -2.81 -19.59
N ILE A 40 2.41 -2.53 -18.44
CA ILE A 40 2.92 -1.20 -18.10
C ILE A 40 4.29 -0.98 -18.74
N CYS A 41 5.16 -1.99 -18.69
CA CYS A 41 6.52 -1.92 -19.25
C CYS A 41 6.50 -1.75 -20.78
N ASN A 42 5.62 -2.49 -21.47
CA ASN A 42 5.54 -2.48 -22.93
C ASN A 42 4.71 -1.32 -23.49
N ASN A 43 4.02 -0.54 -22.65
CA ASN A 43 3.22 0.58 -23.11
C ASN A 43 4.05 1.88 -23.04
N PRO A 44 4.47 2.46 -24.18
CA PRO A 44 5.31 3.64 -24.21
C PRO A 44 4.63 4.90 -23.66
N LYS A 45 3.29 4.90 -23.54
CA LYS A 45 2.55 5.98 -22.90
C LYS A 45 2.50 5.84 -21.38
N LEU A 46 2.62 4.62 -20.84
CA LEU A 46 2.52 4.39 -19.39
C LEU A 46 3.90 4.33 -18.76
N PHE A 47 4.85 3.65 -19.41
CA PHE A 47 6.17 3.42 -18.85
C PHE A 47 6.90 4.69 -18.38
N PRO A 48 6.91 5.83 -19.10
CA PRO A 48 7.58 7.04 -18.64
C PRO A 48 7.05 7.58 -17.31
N PHE A 49 5.74 7.44 -17.06
CA PHE A 49 5.11 7.90 -15.82
C PHE A 49 5.40 6.96 -14.65
N PHE A 50 5.44 5.65 -14.92
CA PHE A 50 5.59 4.62 -13.88
C PHE A 50 7.05 4.20 -13.65
N ARG A 51 8.00 4.58 -14.51
CA ARG A 51 9.43 4.21 -14.43
C ARG A 51 10.07 4.53 -13.07
N HIS A 52 9.62 5.58 -12.40
CA HIS A 52 10.14 6.02 -11.09
C HIS A 52 9.19 5.71 -9.93
N ALA A 53 8.03 5.10 -10.20
CA ALA A 53 7.05 4.73 -9.18
C ALA A 53 7.31 3.31 -8.66
N THR A 54 8.57 2.86 -8.64
CA THR A 54 8.95 1.51 -8.24
C THR A 54 8.43 1.15 -6.85
N GLY A 55 8.48 2.07 -5.87
CA GLY A 55 7.91 1.85 -4.53
C GLY A 55 6.39 1.56 -4.50
N ALA A 56 5.63 2.08 -5.48
CA ALA A 56 4.20 1.79 -5.65
C ALA A 56 3.96 0.48 -6.42
N ILE A 57 4.91 0.08 -7.24
CA ILE A 57 4.84 -1.11 -8.10
C ILE A 57 5.36 -2.35 -7.37
N ASP A 58 6.34 -2.19 -6.49
CA ASP A 58 7.03 -3.25 -5.78
C ASP A 58 6.48 -3.52 -4.37
N GLY A 59 5.51 -2.72 -3.92
CA GLY A 59 4.88 -2.89 -2.62
C GLY A 59 5.77 -2.52 -1.43
N SER A 60 6.92 -1.88 -1.63
CA SER A 60 7.83 -1.39 -0.57
C SER A 60 7.25 -0.22 0.24
N HIS A 61 5.94 0.04 0.13
CA HIS A 61 5.28 1.24 0.62
C HIS A 61 5.21 1.38 2.16
N ILE A 62 5.87 0.52 2.92
CA ILE A 62 6.06 0.73 4.36
C ILE A 62 7.49 1.13 4.64
N ALA A 63 7.73 2.43 4.50
CA ALA A 63 8.61 3.15 5.40
C ALA A 63 7.80 4.33 5.95
N ALA A 64 7.04 4.08 7.02
CA ALA A 64 6.61 5.15 7.91
C ALA A 64 7.59 5.16 9.09
N HIS A 65 8.42 6.19 9.14
CA HIS A 65 9.21 6.55 10.32
C HIS A 65 8.34 7.34 11.29
#